data_AF-A0AAW6WD18-F1
#
_entry.id   AF-A0AAW6WD18-F1
#
_cell.length_a   1.000
_cell.length_b   1.000
_cell.length_c   1.000
_cell.angle_alpha   90.00
_cell.angle_beta   90.00
_cell.angle_gamma   90.00
#
_symmetry.space_group_name_H-M   'P 1'
#
loop_
_entity.id
_entity.type
_entity.pdbx_description
1 polymer ?
#
loop_
_entity_poly.entity_id
_entity_poly.type
_entity_poly.pdbx_seq_one_letter_code
_entity_poly.pdbx_strand_id
1 'polypeptide(L)'
;MKKLVCMLFLILSFVSLAETVIITKTGHCFHASENCRGLNRAKYLYKVDVTEAQAMGLRPCKFSYPGGYHKPKEKQRVSMSRKEINKRLSSLGYTGENAVREFQTDYGLVPDGKVGRNTIRVLKENTY
;
A
#
# COMPACT_ATOMS: atom_id res chain seq x y z
N MET A 1 18.27 25.25 18.51
CA MET A 1 18.76 23.92 18.08
C MET A 1 17.89 22.74 18.54
N LYS A 2 17.23 22.78 19.71
CA LYS A 2 16.37 21.67 20.20
C LYS A 2 15.23 21.28 19.25
N LYS A 3 14.58 22.25 18.60
CA LYS A 3 13.48 22.01 17.64
C LYS A 3 13.91 21.29 16.35
N LEU A 4 15.14 21.51 15.89
CA LEU A 4 15.71 20.84 14.71
C LEU A 4 16.12 19.39 15.04
N VAL A 5 16.66 19.14 16.24
CA VAL A 5 17.02 17.80 16.70
C VAL A 5 15.78 16.91 16.86
N CYS A 6 14.69 17.43 17.42
CA CYS A 6 13.44 16.67 17.55
C CYS A 6 12.78 16.34 16.21
N MET A 7 12.88 17.24 15.22
CA MET A 7 12.37 16.97 13.86
C MET A 7 13.20 15.89 13.15
N LEU A 8 14.54 15.91 13.28
CA LEU A 8 15.39 14.87 12.71
C LEU A 8 15.08 13.49 13.32
N PHE A 9 14.81 13.44 14.63
CA PHE A 9 14.47 12.22 15.35
C PHE A 9 13.13 11.61 14.93
N LEU A 10 12.14 12.46 14.62
CA LEU A 10 10.82 12.02 14.12
C LEU A 10 10.87 11.46 12.70
N ILE A 11 11.81 11.91 11.86
CA ILE A 11 11.94 11.43 10.48
C ILE A 11 12.66 10.06 10.44
N LEU A 12 13.65 9.83 11.33
CA LEU A 12 14.33 8.53 11.43
C LEU A 12 13.43 7.39 11.92
N SER A 13 12.36 7.69 12.67
CA SER A 13 11.48 6.67 13.26
C SER A 13 10.50 5.99 12.28
N PHE A 14 10.40 6.44 11.02
CA PHE A 14 9.39 5.90 10.06
C PHE A 14 9.89 4.81 9.11
N VAL A 15 11.17 4.41 9.17
CA VAL A 15 11.75 3.50 8.17
C VAL A 15 12.00 2.09 8.75
N SER A 16 10.94 1.30 8.88
CA SER A 16 11.05 -0.18 8.88
C SER A 16 9.67 -0.81 8.69
N LEU A 17 9.26 -0.96 7.43
CA LEU A 17 8.09 -1.73 7.03
C LEU A 17 8.51 -2.81 6.02
N ALA A 18 9.63 -3.47 6.28
CA ALA A 18 10.08 -4.56 5.43
C ALA A 18 9.24 -5.82 5.70
N GLU A 19 8.72 -6.43 4.62
CA GLU A 19 7.99 -7.69 4.71
C GLU A 19 9.00 -8.83 4.88
N THR A 20 8.88 -9.56 6.00
CA THR A 20 9.76 -10.68 6.31
C THR A 20 9.20 -12.00 5.78
N VAL A 21 10.09 -12.85 5.26
CA VAL A 21 9.79 -14.17 4.74
C VAL A 21 10.70 -15.21 5.38
N ILE A 22 10.28 -16.46 5.32
CA ILE A 22 10.97 -17.56 5.98
C ILE A 22 11.81 -18.33 4.98
N ILE A 23 13.08 -18.48 5.29
CA ILE A 23 14.04 -19.23 4.48
C ILE A 23 14.66 -20.35 5.32
N THR A 24 15.33 -21.26 4.63
CA THR A 24 16.11 -22.33 5.25
C THR A 24 17.55 -22.24 4.76
N LYS A 25 18.51 -22.76 5.52
CA LYS A 25 19.94 -22.68 5.17
C LYS A 25 20.28 -23.26 3.80
N THR A 26 19.58 -24.32 3.39
CA THR A 26 19.87 -25.10 2.18
C THR A 26 18.78 -25.03 1.12
N GLY A 27 17.65 -24.37 1.42
CA GLY A 27 16.52 -24.29 0.51
C GLY A 27 16.73 -23.24 -0.58
N HIS A 28 16.08 -23.44 -1.72
CA HIS A 28 16.07 -22.48 -2.83
C HIS A 28 14.82 -21.62 -2.86
N CYS A 29 13.97 -21.72 -1.82
CA CYS A 29 12.69 -21.03 -1.75
C CYS A 29 12.52 -20.22 -0.47
N PHE A 30 11.74 -19.15 -0.55
CA PHE A 30 11.22 -18.45 0.62
C PHE A 30 9.72 -18.70 0.81
N HIS A 31 9.26 -18.62 2.06
CA HIS A 31 7.94 -19.07 2.52
C HIS A 31 7.23 -17.96 3.30
N ALA A 32 5.91 -17.94 3.26
CA ALA A 32 5.10 -16.95 3.97
C ALA A 32 4.94 -17.22 5.47
N SER A 33 5.12 -18.48 5.90
CA SER A 33 4.91 -18.90 7.29
C SER A 33 5.75 -20.12 7.64
N GLU A 34 5.99 -20.32 8.95
CA GLU A 34 6.78 -21.45 9.49
C GLU A 34 6.07 -22.79 9.26
N ASN A 35 4.74 -22.75 9.11
CA ASN A 35 3.87 -23.91 8.93
C ASN A 35 3.64 -24.27 7.46
N CYS A 36 4.42 -23.72 6.53
CA CYS A 36 4.28 -24.06 5.12
C CYS A 36 4.57 -25.55 4.89
N ARG A 37 3.75 -26.23 4.09
CA ARG A 37 3.95 -27.64 3.69
C ARG A 37 5.35 -27.92 3.11
N GLY A 38 5.98 -26.91 2.49
CA GLY A 38 7.35 -27.00 1.97
C GLY A 38 8.44 -27.02 3.05
N LEU A 39 8.12 -26.74 4.31
CA LEU A 39 9.04 -26.70 5.44
C LEU A 39 8.97 -27.94 6.34
N ASN A 40 8.16 -28.96 6.02
CA ASN A 40 7.97 -30.15 6.87
C ASN A 40 9.26 -30.92 7.24
N ARG A 41 10.35 -30.74 6.48
CA ARG A 41 11.66 -31.37 6.73
C ARG A 41 12.72 -30.37 7.18
N ALA A 42 12.38 -29.09 7.32
CA ALA A 42 13.32 -28.05 7.66
C ALA A 42 13.61 -28.08 9.17
N LYS A 43 14.91 -28.11 9.52
CA LYS A 43 15.37 -28.11 10.91
C LYS A 43 15.66 -26.70 11.44
N TYR A 44 16.07 -25.80 10.54
CA TYR A 44 16.47 -24.42 10.88
C TYR A 44 15.76 -23.45 9.95
N LEU A 45 15.01 -22.53 10.54
CA LEU A 45 14.24 -21.48 9.87
C LEU A 45 14.86 -20.12 10.20
N TYR A 46 14.97 -19.26 9.20
CA TYR A 46 15.45 -17.89 9.36
C TYR A 46 14.41 -16.93 8.78
N LYS A 47 14.28 -15.76 9.40
CA LYS A 47 13.43 -14.67 8.91
C LYS A 47 14.35 -13.63 8.28
N VAL A 48 14.09 -13.31 7.02
CA VAL A 48 14.83 -12.31 6.24
C VAL A 48 13.85 -11.44 5.49
N ASP A 49 14.28 -10.28 5.01
CA ASP A 49 13.43 -9.44 4.19
C ASP A 49 13.18 -10.10 2.82
N VAL A 50 11.97 -9.94 2.26
CA VAL A 50 11.63 -10.54 0.96
C VAL A 50 12.58 -10.06 -0.16
N THR A 51 13.01 -8.81 -0.10
CA THR A 51 13.97 -8.24 -1.05
C THR A 51 15.34 -8.88 -0.92
N GLU A 52 15.77 -9.19 0.31
CA GLU A 52 17.02 -9.90 0.58
C GLU A 52 16.92 -11.34 0.07
N ALA A 53 15.82 -12.04 0.35
CA ALA A 53 15.58 -13.39 -0.16
C ALA A 53 15.63 -13.45 -1.70
N GLN A 54 15.03 -12.47 -2.36
CA GLN A 54 15.07 -12.36 -3.82
C GLN A 54 16.49 -12.04 -4.32
N ALA A 55 17.23 -11.14 -3.65
CA ALA A 55 18.62 -10.82 -3.98
C ALA A 55 19.55 -12.04 -3.81
N MET A 56 19.26 -12.92 -2.85
CA MET A 56 19.91 -14.23 -2.69
C MET A 56 19.54 -15.25 -3.79
N GLY A 57 18.67 -14.90 -4.74
CA GLY A 57 18.22 -15.78 -5.81
C GLY A 57 17.18 -16.81 -5.38
N LEU A 58 16.54 -16.64 -4.21
CA LEU A 58 15.50 -17.53 -3.73
C LEU A 58 14.18 -17.27 -4.47
N ARG A 59 13.49 -18.35 -4.85
CA ARG A 59 12.19 -18.28 -5.52
C ARG A 59 11.04 -18.36 -4.51
N PRO A 60 9.86 -17.79 -4.79
CA PRO A 60 8.70 -17.98 -3.95
C PRO A 60 8.30 -19.45 -3.87
N CYS A 61 8.02 -19.96 -2.67
CA CYS A 61 7.50 -21.32 -2.51
C CYS A 61 6.12 -21.46 -3.14
N LYS A 62 5.93 -22.43 -4.05
CA LYS A 62 4.64 -22.69 -4.72
C LYS A 62 3.45 -22.92 -3.78
N PHE A 63 3.70 -23.41 -2.56
CA PHE A 63 2.65 -23.66 -1.56
C PHE A 63 2.26 -22.40 -0.80
N SER A 64 3.21 -21.52 -0.52
CA SER A 64 2.94 -20.23 0.14
C SER A 64 2.47 -19.15 -0.84
N TYR A 65 2.96 -19.22 -2.08
CA TYR A 65 2.79 -18.22 -3.12
C TYR A 65 2.40 -18.89 -4.44
N PRO A 66 1.17 -19.43 -4.54
CA PRO A 66 0.66 -19.99 -5.78
C PRO A 66 0.58 -18.86 -6.83
N GLY A 67 1.33 -19.00 -7.93
CA GLY A 67 1.44 -17.95 -8.96
C GLY A 67 2.63 -16.99 -8.80
N GLY A 68 3.46 -17.19 -7.78
CA GLY A 68 4.64 -16.35 -7.51
C GLY A 68 4.39 -15.31 -6.41
N TYR A 69 5.45 -14.56 -6.07
CA TYR A 69 5.35 -13.50 -5.07
C TYR A 69 4.79 -12.24 -5.70
N HIS A 70 3.77 -11.67 -5.06
CA HIS A 70 3.20 -10.38 -5.40
C HIS A 70 3.22 -9.50 -4.17
N LYS A 71 3.89 -8.35 -4.25
CA LYS A 71 3.91 -7.38 -3.16
C LYS A 71 2.47 -6.99 -2.80
N PRO A 72 2.07 -7.09 -1.52
CA PRO A 72 0.75 -6.64 -1.09
C PRO A 72 0.54 -5.18 -1.51
N LYS A 73 -0.50 -4.91 -2.32
CA LYS A 73 -0.87 -3.53 -2.65
C LYS A 73 -1.36 -2.87 -1.37
N GLU A 74 -0.74 -1.75 -1.00
CA GLU A 74 -1.20 -0.93 0.12
C GLU A 74 -2.68 -0.57 -0.12
N LYS A 75 -3.57 -1.04 0.76
CA LYS A 75 -4.98 -0.65 0.70
C LYS A 75 -5.08 0.78 1.19
N GLN A 76 -4.90 1.74 0.29
CA GLN A 76 -5.14 3.14 0.60
C GLN A 76 -6.59 3.27 1.10
N ARG A 77 -6.76 3.80 2.32
CA ARG A 77 -8.08 4.15 2.85
C ARG A 77 -8.63 5.32 2.04
N VAL A 78 -9.33 5.01 0.97
CA VAL A 78 -10.01 6.00 0.14
C VAL A 78 -11.43 6.18 0.69
N SER A 79 -11.53 6.75 1.89
CA SER A 79 -12.77 7.30 2.44
C SER A 79 -12.57 8.79 2.75
N MET A 80 -13.66 9.55 2.65
CA MET A 80 -13.70 10.98 2.92
C MET A 80 -15.11 11.35 3.38
N SER A 81 -15.22 12.25 4.35
CA SER A 81 -16.54 12.72 4.81
C SER A 81 -17.24 13.56 3.75
N ARG A 82 -18.58 13.60 3.75
CA ARG A 82 -19.36 14.45 2.83
C ARG A 82 -18.96 15.93 2.92
N LYS A 83 -18.70 16.41 4.15
CA LYS A 83 -18.24 17.79 4.40
C LYS A 83 -16.90 18.07 3.73
N GLU A 84 -15.96 17.14 3.84
CA GLU A 84 -14.63 17.29 3.23
C GLU A 84 -14.69 17.21 1.70
N ILE A 85 -15.54 16.33 1.14
CA ILE A 85 -15.79 16.27 -0.31
C ILE A 85 -16.28 17.62 -0.82
N ASN A 86 -17.31 18.19 -0.18
CA ASN A 86 -17.88 19.48 -0.59
C ASN A 86 -16.84 20.60 -0.46
N LYS A 87 -16.03 20.60 0.61
CA LYS A 87 -14.94 21.56 0.80
C LYS A 87 -13.92 21.50 -0.34
N ARG A 88 -13.48 20.29 -0.71
CA ARG A 88 -12.48 20.08 -1.78
C ARG A 88 -13.05 20.44 -3.16
N LEU A 89 -14.29 20.05 -3.47
CA LEU A 89 -14.96 20.47 -4.71
C LEU A 89 -15.06 21.99 -4.81
N SER A 90 -15.49 22.64 -3.72
CA SER A 90 -15.58 24.10 -3.65
C SER A 90 -14.21 24.77 -3.84
N SER A 91 -13.14 24.22 -3.26
CA SER A 91 -11.77 24.75 -3.47
C SER A 91 -11.26 24.63 -4.90
N LEU A 92 -11.83 23.71 -5.67
CA LEU A 92 -11.54 23.52 -7.11
C LEU A 92 -12.48 24.34 -8.00
N GLY A 93 -13.42 25.10 -7.43
CA GLY A 93 -14.40 25.89 -8.19
C GLY A 93 -15.70 25.16 -8.53
N TYR A 94 -15.84 23.87 -8.16
CA TYR A 94 -17.07 23.11 -8.37
C TYR A 94 -18.06 23.40 -7.24
N THR A 95 -19.18 24.04 -7.56
CA THR A 95 -20.20 24.44 -6.57
C THR A 95 -21.61 24.12 -7.07
N GLY A 96 -22.60 24.12 -6.17
CA GLY A 96 -23.99 23.80 -6.51
C GLY A 96 -24.30 22.30 -6.55
N GLU A 97 -25.51 21.96 -7.01
CA GLU A 97 -26.06 20.60 -6.98
C GLU A 97 -25.35 19.65 -7.95
N ASN A 98 -24.76 20.19 -9.04
CA ASN A 98 -24.07 19.43 -10.08
C ASN A 98 -22.54 19.34 -9.90
N ALA A 99 -21.99 19.91 -8.81
CA ALA A 99 -20.55 20.01 -8.59
C ALA A 99 -19.79 18.67 -8.77
N VAL A 100 -20.37 17.56 -8.28
CA VAL A 100 -19.75 16.23 -8.42
C VAL A 100 -19.73 15.76 -9.87
N ARG A 101 -20.81 16.01 -10.61
CA ARG A 101 -20.97 15.58 -12.01
C ARG A 101 -20.06 16.37 -12.94
N GLU A 102 -19.93 17.68 -12.71
CA GLU A 102 -19.01 18.56 -13.43
C GLU A 102 -17.56 18.12 -13.20
N PHE A 103 -17.16 17.97 -11.94
CA PHE A 103 -15.84 17.44 -11.59
C PHE A 103 -15.58 16.07 -12.25
N GLN A 104 -16.55 15.15 -12.20
CA GLN A 104 -16.38 13.85 -12.85
C GLN A 104 -16.18 13.97 -14.36
N THR A 105 -16.90 14.89 -15.02
CA THR A 105 -16.80 15.12 -16.47
C THR A 105 -15.42 15.64 -16.83
N ASP A 106 -14.94 16.67 -16.14
CA ASP A 106 -13.67 17.33 -16.42
C ASP A 106 -12.46 16.40 -16.23
N TYR A 107 -12.55 15.48 -15.27
CA TYR A 107 -11.49 14.51 -14.97
C TYR A 107 -11.68 13.16 -15.67
N GLY A 108 -12.60 13.04 -16.63
CA GLY A 108 -12.81 11.82 -17.41
C GLY A 108 -13.32 10.62 -16.61
N LEU A 109 -14.03 10.87 -15.51
CA LEU A 109 -14.73 9.87 -14.71
C LEU A 109 -16.14 9.63 -15.26
N VAL A 110 -16.79 8.54 -14.82
CA VAL A 110 -18.22 8.34 -15.10
C VAL A 110 -19.01 9.44 -14.38
N PRO A 111 -19.75 10.32 -15.08
CA PRO A 111 -20.44 11.45 -14.48
C PRO A 111 -21.78 11.02 -13.88
N ASP A 112 -21.74 10.15 -12.88
CA ASP A 112 -22.93 9.60 -12.22
C ASP A 112 -23.41 10.44 -11.02
N GLY A 113 -22.65 11.48 -10.64
CA GLY A 113 -22.89 12.32 -9.46
C GLY A 113 -22.61 11.60 -8.14
N LYS A 114 -22.05 10.39 -8.16
CA LYS A 114 -21.78 9.57 -6.98
C LYS A 114 -20.29 9.62 -6.65
N VAL A 115 -20.00 9.89 -5.38
CA VAL A 115 -18.62 10.02 -4.91
C VAL A 115 -18.08 8.64 -4.51
N GLY A 116 -17.58 7.91 -5.52
CA GLY A 116 -16.92 6.61 -5.35
C GLY A 116 -15.42 6.70 -5.09
N ARG A 117 -14.75 5.54 -4.98
CA ARG A 117 -13.30 5.45 -4.74
C ARG A 117 -12.47 6.25 -5.75
N ASN A 118 -12.81 6.18 -7.03
CA ASN A 118 -12.08 6.89 -8.08
C ASN A 118 -12.26 8.41 -7.92
N THR A 119 -13.48 8.89 -7.69
CA THR A 119 -13.76 10.31 -7.43
C THR A 119 -12.98 10.83 -6.22
N ILE A 120 -12.97 10.09 -5.11
CA ILE A 120 -12.23 10.49 -3.90
C ILE A 120 -10.72 10.51 -4.15
N ARG A 121 -10.18 9.54 -4.92
CA ARG A 121 -8.76 9.52 -5.27
C ARG A 121 -8.37 10.76 -6.07
N VAL A 122 -9.11 11.06 -7.15
CA VAL A 122 -8.85 12.25 -7.98
C VAL A 122 -9.00 13.52 -7.14
N LEU A 123 -10.01 13.61 -6.25
CA LEU A 123 -10.12 14.73 -5.31
C LEU A 123 -8.86 14.88 -4.46
N LYS A 124 -8.35 13.79 -3.85
CA LYS A 124 -7.13 13.83 -3.03
C LYS A 124 -5.88 14.19 -3.82
N GLU A 125 -5.77 13.74 -5.06
CA GLU A 125 -4.62 14.05 -5.93
C GLU A 125 -4.61 15.52 -6.37
N ASN A 126 -5.79 16.16 -6.47
CA ASN A 126 -5.94 17.53 -6.94
C ASN A 126 -6.24 18.55 -5.83
N THR A 127 -6.26 18.12 -4.56
CA THR A 127 -6.45 19.02 -3.42
C THR A 127 -5.52 18.65 -2.26
N TYR A 128 -4.88 19.67 -1.69
CA TYR A 128 -3.90 19.55 -0.61
C TYR A 128 -4.57 19.39 0.76
#